data_AF-A0A6J6EWE3-F1
#
_entry.id   AF-A0A6J6EWE3-F1
#
_cell.length_a   1.000
_cell.length_b   1.000
_cell.length_c   1.000
_cell.angle_alpha   90.00
_cell.angle_beta   90.00
_cell.angle_gamma   90.00
#
_symmetry.space_group_name_H-M   'P 1'
#
loop_
_entity.id
_entity.type
_entity.pdbx_description
1 polymer ?
#
loop_
_entity_poly.entity_id
_entity_poly.type
_entity_poly.pdbx_seq_one_letter_code
_entity_poly.pdbx_strand_id
1 'polypeptide(L)'
;MNKSRLREFAPITLILGFALTLRLWRLNQPKGYIFDEIYYAKNAASLINDGVELNAQGDAEFVVHPPLGKWLIGLGIKVFGDNEFGWRISAALIGSASVLLIFMITKLLFNSLFLSNTAAALMSLDGLHLVMSRVALLDIFLMFFILLAFYLILQDNLWLSGMVIGVAGATKWSAFFLIPLLILLTINFSKFHWSILVKRIAQYILTPLGIYFISWSGWIFNSNGWGRDSGSNLFSSLWNYHREIITFHRELTEAHAYAANPWSWLVLGRPTSFYYQTPTNCGASSCSQEILAIGTPMLWWVGVFAIAITFGFFISKPDRISAFVLAGVAGTYLPWFFIQERTTFYFYSISILPFLILSVINLMNWALNKGLDRRYLYGYLVLVGVNFIYFLPILVGLEIPYSDWINRMWLPSWI
;
A
#
# COMPACT_ATOMS: atom_id res chain seq x y z
N MET A 1 3.99 36.59 4.21
CA MET A 1 4.42 35.25 4.70
C MET A 1 5.92 35.30 5.00
N ASN A 2 6.37 34.94 6.20
CA ASN A 2 7.79 35.08 6.62
C ASN A 2 8.71 34.16 5.77
N LYS A 3 9.88 34.65 5.33
CA LYS A 3 10.82 33.90 4.46
C LYS A 3 11.24 32.55 5.07
N SER A 4 11.25 32.42 6.40
CA SER A 4 11.52 31.17 7.11
C SER A 4 10.45 30.11 6.89
N ARG A 5 9.17 30.47 7.03
CA ARG A 5 8.03 29.56 6.77
C ARG A 5 7.98 29.13 5.31
N LEU A 6 8.31 30.04 4.38
CA LEU A 6 8.40 29.71 2.95
C LEU A 6 9.45 28.63 2.67
N ARG A 7 10.63 28.71 3.29
CA ARG A 7 11.70 27.71 3.13
C ARG A 7 11.35 26.35 3.73
N GLU A 8 10.49 26.32 4.75
CA GLU A 8 10.04 25.09 5.40
C GLU A 8 8.96 24.36 4.57
N PHE A 9 7.96 25.08 4.06
CA PHE A 9 6.83 24.47 3.36
C PHE A 9 7.03 24.31 1.85
N ALA A 10 7.83 25.16 1.19
CA ALA A 10 7.97 25.11 -0.26
C ALA A 10 8.43 23.74 -0.80
N PRO A 11 9.43 23.06 -0.23
CA PRO A 11 9.89 21.77 -0.77
C PRO A 11 8.80 20.69 -0.72
N ILE A 12 8.12 20.55 0.43
CA ILE A 12 7.06 19.55 0.57
C ILE A 12 5.86 19.90 -0.32
N THR A 13 5.51 21.18 -0.48
CA THR A 13 4.45 21.58 -1.41
C THR A 13 4.78 21.22 -2.86
N LEU A 14 6.03 21.40 -3.30
CA LEU A 14 6.46 21.01 -4.65
C LEU A 14 6.41 19.49 -4.85
N ILE A 15 6.87 18.72 -3.86
CA ILE A 15 6.83 17.26 -3.89
C ILE A 15 5.39 16.76 -3.96
N LEU A 16 4.48 17.34 -3.16
CA LEU A 16 3.06 16.97 -3.18
C LEU A 16 2.38 17.38 -4.49
N GLY A 17 2.70 18.57 -5.02
CA GLY A 17 2.23 19.01 -6.33
C GLY A 17 2.65 18.03 -7.43
N PHE A 18 3.94 17.68 -7.48
CA PHE A 18 4.46 16.67 -8.41
C PHE A 18 3.74 15.32 -8.24
N ALA A 19 3.63 14.83 -7.00
CA ALA A 19 3.00 13.56 -6.70
C ALA A 19 1.53 13.51 -7.15
N LEU A 20 0.76 14.56 -6.85
CA LEU A 20 -0.65 14.64 -7.22
C LEU A 20 -0.81 14.78 -8.74
N THR A 21 -0.06 15.68 -9.37
CA THR A 21 -0.13 15.89 -10.83
C THR A 21 0.16 14.60 -11.58
N LEU A 22 1.21 13.86 -11.20
CA LEU A 22 1.56 12.63 -11.89
C LEU A 22 0.52 11.52 -11.68
N ARG A 23 -0.17 11.49 -10.54
CA ARG A 23 -1.26 10.53 -10.27
C ARG A 23 -2.54 10.86 -11.00
N LEU A 24 -2.84 12.15 -11.21
CA LEU A 24 -4.03 12.58 -11.93
C LEU A 24 -3.85 12.63 -13.45
N TRP A 25 -2.60 12.78 -13.92
CA TRP A 25 -2.31 12.86 -15.35
C TRP A 25 -2.75 11.58 -16.08
N ARG A 26 -3.66 11.72 -17.05
CA ARG A 26 -4.23 10.58 -17.81
C ARG A 26 -4.79 9.47 -16.91
N LEU A 27 -5.36 9.80 -15.76
CA LEU A 27 -5.90 8.79 -14.83
C LEU A 27 -7.03 7.94 -15.46
N ASN A 28 -7.75 8.51 -16.43
CA ASN A 28 -8.78 7.85 -17.21
C ASN A 28 -8.26 6.89 -18.30
N GLN A 29 -6.96 6.59 -18.31
CA GLN A 29 -6.28 5.72 -19.28
C GLN A 29 -5.47 4.64 -18.55
N PRO A 30 -5.34 3.42 -19.13
CA PRO A 30 -6.04 2.93 -20.34
C PRO A 30 -7.54 2.75 -20.07
N LYS A 31 -8.29 2.56 -21.16
CA LYS A 31 -9.74 2.35 -21.14
C LYS A 31 -10.11 0.92 -20.74
N GLY A 32 -11.25 0.80 -20.07
CA GLY A 32 -11.74 -0.44 -19.49
C GLY A 32 -11.05 -0.81 -18.18
N TYR A 33 -11.49 -1.92 -17.61
CA TYR A 33 -10.88 -2.51 -16.42
C TYR A 33 -9.51 -3.10 -16.77
N ILE A 34 -8.53 -2.80 -15.94
CA ILE A 34 -7.22 -3.44 -15.98
C ILE A 34 -7.02 -4.28 -14.73
N PHE A 35 -6.37 -5.44 -14.87
CA PHE A 35 -6.08 -6.33 -13.75
C PHE A 35 -7.33 -6.58 -12.88
N ASP A 36 -7.20 -6.52 -11.55
CA ASP A 36 -8.27 -6.73 -10.59
C ASP A 36 -9.32 -5.59 -10.52
N GLU A 37 -9.23 -4.53 -11.35
CA GLU A 37 -10.30 -3.52 -11.40
C GLU A 37 -11.64 -4.15 -11.80
N ILE A 38 -11.62 -5.25 -12.57
CA ILE A 38 -12.81 -6.01 -12.95
C ILE A 38 -13.60 -6.52 -11.73
N TYR A 39 -12.91 -6.76 -10.61
CA TYR A 39 -13.53 -7.14 -9.35
C TYR A 39 -13.85 -5.90 -8.52
N TYR A 40 -12.85 -5.08 -8.21
CA TYR A 40 -13.00 -4.03 -7.20
C TYR A 40 -13.82 -2.84 -7.67
N ALA A 41 -13.64 -2.37 -8.91
CA ALA A 41 -14.42 -1.24 -9.44
C ALA A 41 -15.88 -1.64 -9.65
N LYS A 42 -16.11 -2.85 -10.21
CA LYS A 42 -17.46 -3.42 -10.37
C LYS A 42 -18.18 -3.54 -9.03
N ASN A 43 -17.52 -4.16 -8.03
CA ASN A 43 -18.12 -4.33 -6.71
C ASN A 43 -18.32 -2.98 -5.98
N ALA A 44 -17.44 -2.01 -6.20
CA ALA A 44 -17.61 -0.66 -5.66
C ALA A 44 -18.83 0.06 -6.24
N ALA A 45 -19.09 -0.08 -7.55
CA ALA A 45 -20.28 0.45 -8.19
C ALA A 45 -21.56 -0.18 -7.59
N SER A 46 -21.58 -1.51 -7.46
CA SER A 46 -22.70 -2.23 -6.85
C SER A 46 -22.92 -1.85 -5.39
N LEU A 47 -21.87 -1.72 -4.57
CA LEU A 47 -22.02 -1.25 -3.19
C LEU A 47 -22.67 0.14 -3.11
N ILE A 48 -22.29 1.07 -3.98
CA ILE A 48 -22.86 2.43 -3.97
C ILE A 48 -24.33 2.45 -4.37
N ASN A 49 -24.73 1.58 -5.31
CA ASN A 49 -26.09 1.54 -5.83
C ASN A 49 -27.03 0.69 -4.95
N ASP A 50 -26.54 -0.46 -4.48
CA ASP A 50 -27.35 -1.52 -3.88
C ASP A 50 -27.02 -1.77 -2.40
N GLY A 51 -25.89 -1.25 -1.89
CA GLY A 51 -25.43 -1.48 -0.52
C GLY A 51 -24.78 -2.84 -0.27
N VAL A 52 -24.75 -3.72 -1.28
CA VAL A 52 -24.12 -5.05 -1.27
C VAL A 52 -23.47 -5.34 -2.61
N GLU A 53 -22.55 -6.29 -2.65
CA GLU A 53 -21.92 -6.74 -3.91
C GLU A 53 -22.82 -7.68 -4.72
N LEU A 54 -23.21 -7.23 -5.90
CA LEU A 54 -23.96 -7.99 -6.89
C LEU A 54 -23.16 -8.19 -8.19
N ASN A 55 -23.48 -9.25 -8.92
CA ASN A 55 -22.94 -9.52 -10.26
C ASN A 55 -23.66 -8.68 -11.34
N ALA A 56 -23.29 -8.85 -12.61
CA ALA A 56 -23.89 -8.09 -13.71
C ALA A 56 -25.38 -8.39 -13.96
N GLN A 57 -25.87 -9.54 -13.47
CA GLN A 57 -27.27 -9.97 -13.55
C GLN A 57 -28.10 -9.45 -12.37
N GLY A 58 -27.46 -8.83 -11.36
CA GLY A 58 -28.11 -8.37 -10.14
C GLY A 58 -28.23 -9.44 -9.07
N ASP A 59 -27.60 -10.60 -9.23
CA ASP A 59 -27.57 -11.65 -8.21
C ASP A 59 -26.43 -11.39 -7.21
N ALA A 60 -26.61 -11.87 -5.98
CA ALA A 60 -25.60 -11.78 -4.93
C ALA A 60 -24.25 -12.37 -5.39
N GLU A 61 -23.16 -11.65 -5.13
CA GLU A 61 -21.82 -12.10 -5.51
C GLU A 61 -20.94 -12.36 -4.29
N PHE A 62 -20.28 -13.53 -4.28
CA PHE A 62 -19.26 -13.84 -3.29
C PHE A 62 -18.04 -12.93 -3.48
N VAL A 63 -17.61 -12.29 -2.39
CA VAL A 63 -16.39 -11.48 -2.37
C VAL A 63 -15.48 -11.87 -1.22
N VAL A 64 -14.19 -11.95 -1.54
CA VAL A 64 -13.17 -12.48 -0.62
C VAL A 64 -12.58 -11.40 0.28
N HIS A 65 -12.71 -10.14 -0.11
CA HIS A 65 -12.16 -9.02 0.63
C HIS A 65 -13.25 -8.23 1.34
N PRO A 66 -12.98 -7.80 2.59
CA PRO A 66 -13.84 -6.89 3.34
C PRO A 66 -14.23 -5.63 2.53
N PRO A 67 -15.40 -5.03 2.83
CA PRO A 67 -16.03 -4.09 1.90
C PRO A 67 -15.43 -2.68 1.91
N LEU A 68 -14.68 -2.26 2.94
CA LEU A 68 -14.35 -0.85 3.13
C LEU A 68 -13.52 -0.25 1.99
N GLY A 69 -12.54 -0.98 1.46
CA GLY A 69 -11.74 -0.47 0.34
C GLY A 69 -12.57 -0.24 -0.91
N LYS A 70 -13.58 -1.09 -1.17
CA LYS A 70 -14.52 -0.92 -2.27
C LYS A 70 -15.45 0.26 -2.03
N TRP A 71 -15.90 0.49 -0.80
CA TRP A 71 -16.64 1.71 -0.46
C TRP A 71 -15.83 2.98 -0.77
N LEU A 72 -14.53 2.99 -0.47
CA LEU A 72 -13.65 4.13 -0.77
C LEU A 72 -13.48 4.34 -2.28
N ILE A 73 -13.36 3.27 -3.07
CA ILE A 73 -13.40 3.34 -4.54
C ILE A 73 -14.76 3.91 -5.00
N GLY A 74 -15.84 3.41 -4.41
CA GLY A 74 -17.22 3.81 -4.71
C GLY A 74 -17.50 5.29 -4.44
N LEU A 75 -16.85 5.91 -3.45
CA LEU A 75 -16.94 7.36 -3.26
C LEU A 75 -16.46 8.16 -4.48
N GLY A 76 -15.42 7.66 -5.17
CA GLY A 76 -14.96 8.25 -6.41
C GLY A 76 -15.98 8.09 -7.54
N ILE A 77 -16.53 6.88 -7.69
CA ILE A 77 -17.61 6.58 -8.65
C ILE A 77 -18.83 7.49 -8.42
N LYS A 78 -19.25 7.64 -7.17
CA LYS A 78 -20.40 8.45 -6.78
C LYS A 78 -20.25 9.93 -7.16
N VAL A 79 -19.03 10.47 -7.07
CA VAL A 79 -18.76 11.90 -7.32
C VAL A 79 -18.43 12.18 -8.79
N PHE A 80 -17.70 11.28 -9.46
CA PHE A 80 -17.15 11.51 -10.80
C PHE A 80 -17.71 10.59 -11.90
N GLY A 81 -18.67 9.73 -11.55
CA GLY A 81 -19.33 8.77 -12.43
C GLY A 81 -18.62 7.42 -12.50
N ASP A 82 -19.36 6.39 -12.95
CA ASP A 82 -18.84 5.03 -13.13
C ASP A 82 -18.04 4.93 -14.43
N ASN A 83 -16.79 5.39 -14.38
CA ASN A 83 -15.82 5.38 -15.47
C ASN A 83 -14.38 5.30 -14.91
N GLU A 84 -13.38 5.16 -15.79
CA GLU A 84 -11.98 4.97 -15.38
C GLU A 84 -11.48 6.03 -14.40
N PHE A 85 -11.89 7.28 -14.59
CA PHE A 85 -11.51 8.34 -13.68
C PHE A 85 -12.17 8.16 -12.31
N GLY A 86 -13.48 7.88 -12.30
CA GLY A 86 -14.27 7.77 -11.06
C GLY A 86 -13.82 6.65 -10.14
N TRP A 87 -13.52 5.45 -10.63
CA TRP A 87 -13.03 4.39 -9.74
C TRP A 87 -11.56 4.55 -9.34
N ARG A 88 -10.72 5.27 -10.11
CA ARG A 88 -9.29 5.46 -9.81
C ARG A 88 -8.98 6.67 -8.93
N ILE A 89 -9.83 7.70 -8.91
CA ILE A 89 -9.54 8.99 -8.23
C ILE A 89 -9.31 8.84 -6.72
N SER A 90 -10.08 8.00 -6.03
CA SER A 90 -9.90 7.78 -4.59
C SER A 90 -8.52 7.20 -4.27
N ALA A 91 -8.05 6.23 -5.06
CA ALA A 91 -6.71 5.65 -4.94
C ALA A 91 -5.62 6.70 -5.19
N ALA A 92 -5.81 7.57 -6.19
CA ALA A 92 -4.86 8.63 -6.53
C ALA A 92 -4.71 9.67 -5.40
N LEU A 93 -5.82 10.05 -4.78
CA LEU A 93 -5.82 10.98 -3.65
C LEU A 93 -5.17 10.37 -2.41
N ILE A 94 -5.50 9.11 -2.08
CA ILE A 94 -4.94 8.41 -0.92
C ILE A 94 -3.44 8.12 -1.10
N GLY A 95 -3.02 7.71 -2.30
CA GLY A 95 -1.61 7.61 -2.65
C GLY A 95 -0.89 8.94 -2.46
N SER A 96 -1.45 10.04 -2.95
CA SER A 96 -0.87 11.39 -2.77
C SER A 96 -0.79 11.80 -1.29
N ALA A 97 -1.83 11.51 -0.50
CA ALA A 97 -1.86 11.80 0.94
C ALA A 97 -0.79 11.01 1.72
N SER A 98 -0.48 9.78 1.30
CA SER A 98 0.57 8.99 1.95
C SER A 98 1.97 9.60 1.84
N VAL A 99 2.23 10.42 0.80
CA VAL A 99 3.49 11.17 0.63
C VAL A 99 3.65 12.23 1.73
N LEU A 100 2.57 12.93 2.08
CA LEU A 100 2.57 13.84 3.22
C LEU A 100 2.68 13.07 4.54
N LEU A 101 2.03 11.92 4.64
CA LEU A 101 2.03 11.12 5.86
C LEU A 101 3.43 10.61 6.22
N ILE A 102 4.20 10.11 5.25
CA ILE A 102 5.58 9.68 5.50
C ILE A 102 6.51 10.87 5.84
N PHE A 103 6.26 12.06 5.28
CA PHE A 103 6.93 13.30 5.69
C PHE A 103 6.71 13.57 7.19
N MET A 104 5.45 13.51 7.64
CA MET A 104 5.08 13.77 9.04
C MET A 104 5.69 12.74 9.99
N ILE A 105 5.64 11.45 9.65
CA ILE A 105 6.26 10.38 10.43
C ILE A 105 7.77 10.62 10.56
N THR A 106 8.44 10.91 9.44
CA THR A 106 9.88 11.20 9.44
C THR A 106 10.21 12.43 10.28
N LYS A 107 9.34 13.45 10.27
CA LYS A 107 9.52 14.66 11.09
C LYS A 107 9.43 14.34 12.58
N LEU A 108 8.52 13.46 12.99
CA LEU A 108 8.39 13.01 14.39
C LEU A 108 9.57 12.14 14.84
N LEU A 109 10.05 11.25 13.97
CA LEU A 109 11.13 10.33 14.30
C LEU A 109 12.51 11.01 14.40
N PHE A 110 12.81 11.91 13.46
CA PHE A 110 14.17 12.45 13.28
C PHE A 110 14.28 13.96 13.51
N ASN A 111 13.16 14.68 13.69
CA ASN A 111 13.10 16.14 13.80
C ASN A 111 13.84 16.91 12.68
N SER A 112 13.99 16.32 11.50
CA SER A 112 14.80 16.86 10.40
C SER A 112 13.96 17.13 9.16
N LEU A 113 13.79 18.42 8.81
CA LEU A 113 13.06 18.80 7.59
C LEU A 113 13.71 18.23 6.33
N PHE A 114 15.04 18.14 6.31
CA PHE A 114 15.76 17.56 5.19
C PHE A 114 15.38 16.09 5.01
N LEU A 115 15.48 15.28 6.06
CA LEU A 115 15.12 13.86 6.00
C LEU A 115 13.63 13.66 5.69
N SER A 116 12.74 14.50 6.25
CA SER A 116 11.30 14.45 5.95
C SER A 116 11.01 14.71 4.48
N ASN A 117 11.63 15.72 3.87
CA ASN A 117 11.49 15.98 2.44
C ASN A 117 12.10 14.86 1.59
N THR A 118 13.23 14.29 2.01
CA THR A 118 13.84 13.12 1.35
C THR A 118 12.89 11.92 1.37
N ALA A 119 12.24 11.62 2.50
CA ALA A 119 11.29 10.52 2.61
C ALA A 119 10.08 10.71 1.68
N ALA A 120 9.53 11.93 1.65
CA ALA A 120 8.43 12.30 0.75
C ALA A 120 8.84 12.18 -0.72
N ALA A 121 10.04 12.66 -1.07
CA ALA A 121 10.56 12.57 -2.43
C ALA A 121 10.73 11.10 -2.86
N LEU A 122 11.34 10.25 -2.02
CA LEU A 122 11.49 8.82 -2.30
C LEU A 122 10.14 8.11 -2.49
N MET A 123 9.14 8.41 -1.64
CA MET A 123 7.78 7.86 -1.80
C MET A 123 7.12 8.34 -3.10
N SER A 124 7.33 9.61 -3.49
CA SER A 124 6.78 10.17 -4.73
C SER A 124 7.46 9.63 -6.00
N LEU A 125 8.70 9.14 -5.88
CA LEU A 125 9.55 8.62 -6.94
C LEU A 125 9.62 7.08 -6.93
N ASP A 126 8.67 6.41 -6.28
CA ASP A 126 8.55 4.96 -6.32
C ASP A 126 7.53 4.51 -7.38
N GLY A 127 7.96 3.60 -8.27
CA GLY A 127 7.12 3.09 -9.35
C GLY A 127 5.93 2.27 -8.87
N LEU A 128 6.11 1.41 -7.86
CA LEU A 128 5.03 0.58 -7.33
C LEU A 128 3.98 1.49 -6.67
N HIS A 129 4.43 2.47 -5.89
CA HIS A 129 3.53 3.45 -5.28
C HIS A 129 2.74 4.24 -6.31
N LEU A 130 3.38 4.67 -7.40
CA LEU A 130 2.68 5.35 -8.51
C LEU A 130 1.61 4.44 -9.11
N VAL A 131 1.97 3.23 -9.52
CA VAL A 131 1.05 2.27 -10.16
C VAL A 131 -0.12 1.95 -9.23
N MET A 132 0.16 1.58 -7.98
CA MET A 132 -0.88 1.21 -7.01
C MET A 132 -1.81 2.37 -6.64
N SER A 133 -1.35 3.61 -6.80
CA SER A 133 -2.17 4.80 -6.61
C SER A 133 -2.97 5.22 -7.85
N ARG A 134 -2.80 4.54 -8.99
CA ARG A 134 -3.49 4.87 -10.25
C ARG A 134 -4.46 3.79 -10.73
N VAL A 135 -4.56 2.68 -9.99
CA VAL A 135 -5.44 1.56 -10.28
C VAL A 135 -6.40 1.38 -9.11
N ALA A 136 -7.66 1.05 -9.38
CA ALA A 136 -8.68 0.86 -8.35
C ALA A 136 -8.49 -0.47 -7.59
N LEU A 137 -7.44 -0.54 -6.77
CA LEU A 137 -7.10 -1.67 -5.91
C LEU A 137 -7.21 -1.31 -4.43
N LEU A 138 -7.37 -2.33 -3.59
CA LEU A 138 -7.51 -2.16 -2.13
C LEU A 138 -6.18 -1.81 -1.44
N ASP A 139 -5.07 -2.24 -2.01
CA ASP A 139 -3.77 -2.26 -1.35
C ASP A 139 -3.18 -0.87 -1.06
N ILE A 140 -3.50 0.16 -1.86
CA ILE A 140 -3.05 1.53 -1.58
C ILE A 140 -3.74 2.11 -0.34
N PHE A 141 -5.02 1.80 -0.15
CA PHE A 141 -5.78 2.17 1.04
C PHE A 141 -5.25 1.43 2.27
N LEU A 142 -5.01 0.12 2.13
CA LEU A 142 -4.37 -0.69 3.17
C LEU A 142 -3.04 -0.07 3.63
N MET A 143 -2.13 0.22 2.69
CA MET A 143 -0.83 0.81 2.99
C MET A 143 -0.99 2.16 3.70
N PHE A 144 -1.88 3.02 3.21
CA PHE A 144 -2.13 4.32 3.82
C PHE A 144 -2.62 4.20 5.27
N PHE A 145 -3.60 3.31 5.54
CA PHE A 145 -4.11 3.14 6.90
C PHE A 145 -3.11 2.46 7.83
N ILE A 146 -2.31 1.50 7.35
CA ILE A 146 -1.18 0.97 8.11
C ILE A 146 -0.23 2.12 8.48
N LEU A 147 0.18 2.94 7.52
CA LEU A 147 1.07 4.06 7.75
C LEU A 147 0.47 5.08 8.74
N LEU A 148 -0.85 5.31 8.65
CA LEU A 148 -1.57 6.23 9.54
C LEU A 148 -1.64 5.71 10.97
N ALA A 149 -1.83 4.39 11.17
CA ALA A 149 -1.75 3.79 12.50
C ALA A 149 -0.38 3.99 13.14
N PHE A 150 0.70 3.81 12.36
CA PHE A 150 2.07 4.07 12.81
C PHE A 150 2.30 5.56 13.15
N TYR A 151 1.78 6.48 12.35
CA TYR A 151 1.79 7.90 12.68
C TYR A 151 1.09 8.20 14.02
N LEU A 152 -0.08 7.59 14.26
CA LEU A 152 -0.85 7.79 15.48
C LEU A 152 -0.17 7.20 16.71
N ILE A 153 0.63 6.13 16.56
CA ILE A 153 1.50 5.62 17.62
C ILE A 153 2.54 6.66 18.03
N LEU A 154 3.16 7.35 17.07
CA LEU A 154 4.13 8.43 17.38
C LEU A 154 3.48 9.64 18.05
N GLN A 155 2.19 9.85 17.84
CA GLN A 155 1.37 10.87 18.51
C GLN A 155 0.81 10.40 19.86
N ASP A 156 1.16 9.18 20.32
CA ASP A 156 0.61 8.54 21.53
C ASP A 156 -0.93 8.36 21.52
N ASN A 157 -1.57 8.42 20.34
CA ASN A 157 -3.01 8.23 20.19
C ASN A 157 -3.34 6.78 19.83
N LEU A 158 -3.16 5.89 20.80
CA LEU A 158 -3.24 4.45 20.58
C LEU A 158 -4.67 3.92 20.36
N TRP A 159 -5.69 4.62 20.86
CA TRP A 159 -7.09 4.27 20.56
C TRP A 159 -7.42 4.53 19.09
N LEU A 160 -7.04 5.70 18.57
CA LEU A 160 -7.25 6.02 17.17
C LEU A 160 -6.37 5.14 16.26
N SER A 161 -5.14 4.83 16.68
CA SER A 161 -4.29 3.85 15.99
C SER A 161 -5.01 2.49 15.86
N GLY A 162 -5.57 1.99 16.96
CA GLY A 162 -6.39 0.78 16.97
C GLY A 162 -7.60 0.85 16.03
N MET A 163 -8.36 1.96 16.06
CA MET A 163 -9.47 2.17 15.12
C MET A 163 -9.00 2.12 13.67
N VAL A 164 -7.87 2.77 13.35
CA VAL A 164 -7.30 2.80 12.00
C VAL A 164 -6.78 1.42 11.56
N ILE A 165 -6.25 0.60 12.47
CA ILE A 165 -5.95 -0.81 12.17
C ILE A 165 -7.23 -1.60 11.85
N GLY A 166 -8.34 -1.30 12.53
CA GLY A 166 -9.67 -1.81 12.17
C GLY A 166 -10.09 -1.42 10.75
N VAL A 167 -9.91 -0.14 10.39
CA VAL A 167 -10.16 0.39 9.04
C VAL A 167 -9.27 -0.31 8.00
N ALA A 168 -7.99 -0.50 8.30
CA ALA A 168 -7.06 -1.23 7.44
C ALA A 168 -7.49 -2.70 7.25
N GLY A 169 -7.88 -3.38 8.34
CA GLY A 169 -8.36 -4.76 8.30
C GLY A 169 -9.72 -4.93 7.61
N ALA A 170 -10.58 -3.92 7.72
CA ALA A 170 -11.83 -3.79 6.96
C ALA A 170 -11.62 -3.48 5.47
N THR A 171 -10.39 -3.17 5.07
CA THR A 171 -9.98 -3.07 3.66
C THR A 171 -9.36 -4.40 3.19
N LYS A 172 -8.44 -4.96 3.97
CA LYS A 172 -7.77 -6.24 3.66
C LYS A 172 -7.21 -6.87 4.94
N TRP A 173 -7.45 -8.17 5.14
CA TRP A 173 -7.09 -8.88 6.38
C TRP A 173 -5.61 -8.90 6.71
N SER A 174 -4.72 -8.70 5.73
CA SER A 174 -3.28 -8.62 5.96
C SER A 174 -2.88 -7.50 6.94
N ALA A 175 -3.72 -6.49 7.19
CA ALA A 175 -3.50 -5.51 8.24
C ALA A 175 -3.46 -6.13 9.65
N PHE A 176 -4.22 -7.19 9.89
CA PHE A 176 -4.32 -7.81 11.21
C PHE A 176 -3.05 -8.56 11.60
N PHE A 177 -2.18 -8.89 10.64
CA PHE A 177 -0.87 -9.47 10.93
C PHE A 177 0.03 -8.54 11.74
N LEU A 178 -0.23 -7.23 11.72
CA LEU A 178 0.53 -6.25 12.49
C LEU A 178 0.16 -6.22 13.98
N ILE A 179 -1.04 -6.68 14.37
CA ILE A 179 -1.57 -6.54 15.74
C ILE A 179 -0.57 -7.01 16.82
N PRO A 180 0.03 -8.21 16.73
CA PRO A 180 0.99 -8.67 17.75
C PRO A 180 2.19 -7.72 17.88
N LEU A 181 2.75 -7.26 16.77
CA LEU A 181 3.89 -6.35 16.76
C LEU A 181 3.54 -4.95 17.27
N LEU A 182 2.33 -4.45 16.99
CA LEU A 182 1.87 -3.16 17.51
C LEU A 182 1.65 -3.20 19.03
N ILE A 183 1.10 -4.30 19.54
CA ILE A 183 0.99 -4.52 20.99
C ILE A 183 2.39 -4.52 21.62
N LEU A 184 3.33 -5.28 21.06
CA LEU A 184 4.71 -5.33 21.56
C LEU A 184 5.41 -3.97 21.49
N LEU A 185 5.27 -3.24 20.38
CA LEU A 185 5.88 -1.94 20.16
C LEU A 185 5.38 -0.86 21.13
N THR A 186 4.13 -0.98 21.60
CA THR A 186 3.47 0.03 22.44
C THR A 186 3.44 -0.31 23.93
N ILE A 187 4.03 -1.45 24.32
CA ILE A 187 4.25 -1.84 25.71
C ILE A 187 5.65 -1.43 26.12
N ASN A 188 5.75 -0.64 27.20
CA ASN A 188 7.02 -0.43 27.88
C ASN A 188 7.20 -1.52 28.94
N PHE A 189 8.00 -2.54 28.62
CA PHE A 189 8.24 -3.69 29.51
C PHE A 189 8.86 -3.29 30.85
N SER A 190 9.60 -2.18 30.93
CA SER A 190 10.19 -1.72 32.20
C SER A 190 9.15 -1.15 33.18
N LYS A 191 7.92 -0.87 32.71
CA LYS A 191 6.81 -0.30 33.49
C LYS A 191 5.56 -1.19 33.42
N PHE A 192 5.74 -2.49 33.16
CA PHE A 192 4.66 -3.41 32.86
C PHE A 192 3.72 -3.63 34.05
N HIS A 193 2.42 -3.56 33.77
CA HIS A 193 1.33 -3.93 34.67
C HIS A 193 0.25 -4.63 33.85
N TRP A 194 -0.48 -5.57 34.44
CA TRP A 194 -1.56 -6.30 33.75
C TRP A 194 -2.63 -5.38 33.14
N SER A 195 -2.92 -4.25 33.79
CA SER A 195 -3.85 -3.23 33.27
C SER A 195 -3.39 -2.61 31.94
N ILE A 196 -2.07 -2.47 31.73
CA ILE A 196 -1.53 -1.97 30.46
C ILE A 196 -1.79 -2.98 29.35
N LEU A 197 -1.55 -4.27 29.61
CA LEU A 197 -1.82 -5.33 28.63
C LEU A 197 -3.31 -5.38 28.26
N VAL A 198 -4.20 -5.34 29.25
CA VAL A 198 -5.65 -5.30 29.02
C VAL A 198 -6.03 -4.07 28.17
N LYS A 199 -5.45 -2.90 28.46
CA LYS A 199 -5.68 -1.68 27.67
C LYS A 199 -5.19 -1.83 26.23
N ARG A 200 -4.04 -2.48 26.00
CA ARG A 200 -3.50 -2.73 24.65
C ARG A 200 -4.34 -3.73 23.88
N ILE A 201 -4.84 -4.78 24.54
CA ILE A 201 -5.80 -5.72 23.95
C ILE A 201 -7.08 -4.99 23.55
N ALA A 202 -7.63 -4.13 24.41
CA ALA A 202 -8.81 -3.34 24.06
C ALA A 202 -8.55 -2.46 22.82
N GLN A 203 -7.41 -1.77 22.79
CA GLN A 203 -7.02 -0.87 21.70
C GLN A 203 -6.75 -1.59 20.38
N TYR A 204 -6.05 -2.73 20.38
CA TYR A 204 -5.56 -3.38 19.16
C TYR A 204 -6.24 -4.70 18.81
N ILE A 205 -7.24 -5.12 19.60
CA ILE A 205 -8.07 -6.29 19.28
C ILE A 205 -9.54 -5.90 19.29
N LEU A 206 -10.08 -5.44 20.42
CA LEU A 206 -11.52 -5.16 20.54
C LEU A 206 -11.97 -4.00 19.64
N THR A 207 -11.23 -2.89 19.63
CA THR A 207 -11.55 -1.74 18.79
C THR A 207 -11.48 -2.07 17.29
N PRO A 208 -10.41 -2.68 16.75
CA PRO A 208 -10.37 -3.12 15.35
C PRO A 208 -11.52 -4.06 14.97
N LEU A 209 -11.88 -5.02 15.83
CA LEU A 209 -12.98 -5.94 15.58
C LEU A 209 -14.32 -5.20 15.44
N GLY A 210 -14.58 -4.23 16.30
CA GLY A 210 -15.79 -3.39 16.19
C GLY A 210 -15.86 -2.64 14.86
N ILE A 211 -14.77 -1.98 14.46
CA ILE A 211 -14.69 -1.27 13.17
C ILE A 211 -14.86 -2.23 11.99
N TYR A 212 -14.25 -3.41 12.08
CA TYR A 212 -14.37 -4.45 11.07
C TYR A 212 -15.83 -4.83 10.85
N PHE A 213 -16.57 -5.20 11.90
CA PHE A 213 -17.99 -5.57 11.75
C PHE A 213 -18.90 -4.40 11.32
N ILE A 214 -18.58 -3.16 11.71
CA ILE A 214 -19.30 -1.97 11.20
C ILE A 214 -19.16 -1.86 9.68
N SER A 215 -18.00 -2.20 9.11
CA SER A 215 -17.82 -2.17 7.65
C SER A 215 -18.75 -3.13 6.90
N TRP A 216 -19.18 -4.23 7.55
CA TRP A 216 -20.13 -5.21 7.02
C TRP A 216 -21.60 -4.78 7.13
N SER A 217 -21.88 -3.56 7.59
CA SER A 217 -23.24 -3.01 7.73
C SER A 217 -24.09 -3.16 6.46
N GLY A 218 -23.51 -2.92 5.28
CA GLY A 218 -24.20 -3.13 4.00
C GLY A 218 -24.79 -4.54 3.87
N TRP A 219 -23.97 -5.57 4.09
CA TRP A 219 -24.41 -6.97 4.09
C TRP A 219 -25.35 -7.31 5.25
N ILE A 220 -25.13 -6.73 6.43
CA ILE A 220 -25.95 -7.00 7.63
C ILE A 220 -27.40 -6.51 7.43
N PHE A 221 -27.56 -5.30 6.91
CA PHE A 221 -28.85 -4.62 6.78
C PHE A 221 -29.53 -4.83 5.42
N ASN A 222 -28.92 -5.58 4.51
CA ASN A 222 -29.51 -5.92 3.21
C ASN A 222 -29.73 -7.44 3.10
N SER A 223 -30.90 -7.84 2.59
CA SER A 223 -31.27 -9.24 2.39
C SER A 223 -30.63 -9.88 1.14
N ASN A 224 -30.16 -9.08 0.20
CA ASN A 224 -29.68 -9.55 -1.11
C ASN A 224 -28.17 -9.85 -1.13
N GLY A 225 -27.51 -9.83 0.04
CA GLY A 225 -26.08 -10.14 0.15
C GLY A 225 -25.79 -11.63 -0.07
N TRP A 226 -24.56 -11.95 -0.48
CA TRP A 226 -24.13 -13.33 -0.67
C TRP A 226 -24.30 -14.18 0.59
N GLY A 227 -24.88 -15.37 0.45
CA GLY A 227 -25.03 -16.31 1.56
C GLY A 227 -25.88 -15.80 2.73
N ARG A 228 -26.75 -14.81 2.50
CA ARG A 228 -27.53 -14.13 3.56
C ARG A 228 -28.40 -15.07 4.39
N ASP A 229 -28.89 -16.13 3.77
CA ASP A 229 -29.76 -17.16 4.36
C ASP A 229 -29.07 -18.54 4.46
N SER A 230 -27.73 -18.56 4.48
CA SER A 230 -26.96 -19.81 4.59
C SER A 230 -26.98 -20.48 5.96
N GLY A 231 -27.41 -19.76 7.01
CA GLY A 231 -27.48 -20.25 8.39
C GLY A 231 -28.88 -20.10 9.01
N SER A 232 -29.02 -20.50 10.28
CA SER A 232 -30.30 -20.40 11.02
C SER A 232 -30.65 -18.98 11.46
N ASN A 233 -29.67 -18.07 11.49
CA ASN A 233 -29.83 -16.66 11.82
C ASN A 233 -28.69 -15.82 11.20
N LEU A 234 -28.82 -14.49 11.28
CA LEU A 234 -27.84 -13.53 10.77
C LEU A 234 -26.38 -13.84 11.18
N PHE A 235 -26.14 -14.14 12.45
CA PHE A 235 -24.79 -14.39 12.96
C PHE A 235 -24.20 -15.68 12.38
N SER A 236 -25.00 -16.73 12.27
CA SER A 236 -24.57 -17.98 11.63
C SER A 236 -24.33 -17.83 10.13
N SER A 237 -25.15 -17.05 9.42
CA SER A 237 -24.92 -16.73 8.00
C SER A 237 -23.64 -15.90 7.82
N LEU A 238 -23.40 -14.90 8.68
CA LEU A 238 -22.18 -14.09 8.63
C LEU A 238 -20.94 -14.93 8.91
N TRP A 239 -21.04 -15.86 9.86
CA TRP A 239 -19.98 -16.82 10.17
C TRP A 239 -19.70 -17.75 8.99
N ASN A 240 -20.75 -18.28 8.33
CA ASN A 240 -20.60 -19.11 7.14
C ASN A 240 -19.89 -18.37 6.00
N TYR A 241 -20.26 -17.10 5.77
CA TYR A 241 -19.55 -16.26 4.81
C TYR A 241 -18.07 -16.10 5.18
N HIS A 242 -17.76 -15.77 6.44
CA HIS A 242 -16.36 -15.66 6.88
C HIS A 242 -15.59 -16.98 6.76
N ARG A 243 -16.24 -18.12 6.97
CA ARG A 243 -15.65 -19.44 6.71
C ARG A 243 -15.33 -19.63 5.23
N GLU A 244 -16.25 -19.27 4.34
CA GLU A 244 -16.04 -19.34 2.88
C GLU A 244 -14.85 -18.47 2.45
N ILE A 245 -14.71 -17.26 3.01
CA ILE A 245 -13.56 -16.38 2.78
C ILE A 245 -12.26 -17.04 3.24
N ILE A 246 -12.23 -17.64 4.44
CA ILE A 246 -11.04 -18.34 4.95
C ILE A 246 -10.69 -19.53 4.06
N THR A 247 -11.68 -20.32 3.65
CA THR A 247 -11.51 -21.46 2.74
C THR A 247 -10.90 -21.00 1.41
N PHE A 248 -11.48 -19.97 0.79
CA PHE A 248 -10.94 -19.37 -0.43
C PHE A 248 -9.46 -18.99 -0.27
N HIS A 249 -9.10 -18.29 0.82
CA HIS A 249 -7.71 -17.86 1.02
C HIS A 249 -6.73 -19.01 1.26
N ARG A 250 -7.19 -20.14 1.79
CA ARG A 250 -6.38 -21.35 1.99
C ARG A 250 -6.21 -22.15 0.71
N GLU A 251 -7.24 -22.19 -0.13
CA GLU A 251 -7.30 -23.04 -1.33
C GLU A 251 -6.85 -22.32 -2.61
N LEU A 252 -6.63 -21.00 -2.57
CA LEU A 252 -6.12 -20.20 -3.68
C LEU A 252 -4.66 -20.56 -4.03
N THR A 253 -4.51 -21.65 -4.76
CA THR A 253 -3.25 -22.26 -5.18
C THR A 253 -3.13 -22.37 -6.70
N GLU A 254 -4.03 -21.70 -7.43
CA GLU A 254 -4.05 -21.69 -8.89
C GLU A 254 -2.78 -21.06 -9.46
N ALA A 255 -2.18 -21.72 -10.45
CA ALA A 255 -0.98 -21.23 -11.11
C ALA A 255 -1.28 -19.94 -11.90
N HIS A 256 -0.44 -18.93 -11.74
CA HIS A 256 -0.56 -17.66 -12.46
C HIS A 256 0.80 -17.20 -12.98
N ALA A 257 0.87 -16.73 -14.23
CA ALA A 257 2.12 -16.35 -14.89
C ALA A 257 2.91 -15.25 -14.16
N TYR A 258 2.20 -14.34 -13.49
CA TYR A 258 2.79 -13.27 -12.67
C TYR A 258 2.85 -13.55 -11.16
N ALA A 259 2.61 -14.80 -10.73
CA ALA A 259 2.79 -15.17 -9.33
C ALA A 259 4.24 -14.92 -8.90
N ALA A 260 4.42 -14.35 -7.70
CA ALA A 260 5.72 -13.95 -7.17
C ALA A 260 5.85 -14.37 -5.71
N ASN A 261 6.88 -15.16 -5.40
CA ASN A 261 7.15 -15.61 -4.04
C ASN A 261 7.72 -14.45 -3.18
N PRO A 262 7.35 -14.34 -1.88
CA PRO A 262 7.86 -13.31 -0.97
C PRO A 262 9.38 -13.15 -0.94
N TRP A 263 10.17 -14.21 -1.14
CA TRP A 263 11.64 -14.14 -1.25
C TRP A 263 12.11 -13.16 -2.34
N SER A 264 11.32 -13.01 -3.40
CA SER A 264 11.67 -12.18 -4.56
C SER A 264 11.24 -10.71 -4.41
N TRP A 265 10.38 -10.37 -3.44
CA TRP A 265 9.68 -9.09 -3.44
C TRP A 265 10.63 -7.90 -3.24
N LEU A 266 11.49 -7.94 -2.22
CA LEU A 266 12.36 -6.80 -1.92
C LEU A 266 13.42 -6.54 -2.99
N VAL A 267 13.78 -7.57 -3.76
CA VAL A 267 14.77 -7.48 -4.85
C VAL A 267 14.12 -7.25 -6.22
N LEU A 268 12.79 -7.06 -6.26
CA LEU A 268 12.01 -6.89 -7.49
C LEU A 268 12.13 -8.09 -8.43
N GLY A 269 12.20 -9.32 -7.92
CA GLY A 269 12.51 -10.48 -8.76
C GLY A 269 11.42 -10.83 -9.78
N ARG A 270 10.14 -10.62 -9.45
CA ARG A 270 9.00 -10.88 -10.35
C ARG A 270 7.92 -9.79 -10.16
N PRO A 271 8.01 -8.65 -10.85
CA PRO A 271 6.96 -7.64 -10.85
C PRO A 271 5.67 -8.19 -11.48
N THR A 272 4.55 -7.50 -11.24
CA THR A 272 3.23 -7.96 -11.71
C THR A 272 2.75 -7.04 -12.83
N SER A 273 2.51 -7.60 -14.02
CA SER A 273 1.91 -6.83 -15.11
C SER A 273 0.41 -6.65 -14.86
N PHE A 274 -0.05 -5.40 -14.82
CA PHE A 274 -1.47 -5.06 -14.65
C PHE A 274 -2.18 -4.84 -15.98
N TYR A 275 -1.43 -4.55 -17.03
CA TYR A 275 -1.96 -4.29 -18.35
C TYR A 275 -0.85 -4.45 -19.36
N TYR A 276 -1.10 -5.17 -20.46
CA TYR A 276 -0.20 -5.22 -21.60
C TYR A 276 -1.00 -5.26 -22.90
N GLN A 277 -0.62 -4.42 -23.86
CA GLN A 277 -1.13 -4.44 -25.24
C GLN A 277 -0.02 -4.18 -26.24
N THR A 278 -0.25 -4.57 -27.49
CA THR A 278 0.62 -4.35 -28.65
C THR A 278 -0.02 -3.37 -29.63
N PRO A 279 -0.05 -2.06 -29.32
CA PRO A 279 -0.67 -1.06 -30.18
C PRO A 279 0.12 -0.89 -31.49
N THR A 280 -0.41 -0.09 -32.41
CA THR A 280 0.25 0.20 -33.70
C THR A 280 0.81 1.62 -33.79
N ASN A 281 0.52 2.50 -32.82
CA ASN A 281 0.67 3.95 -32.95
C ASN A 281 1.87 4.55 -32.18
N CYS A 282 2.96 3.79 -32.00
CA CYS A 282 4.18 4.29 -31.30
C CYS A 282 5.29 4.80 -32.24
N GLY A 283 5.06 4.84 -33.56
CA GLY A 283 6.06 5.29 -34.54
C GLY A 283 7.17 4.26 -34.86
N ALA A 284 6.98 2.99 -34.50
CA ALA A 284 7.89 1.88 -34.80
C ALA A 284 7.14 0.67 -35.37
N SER A 285 7.87 -0.34 -35.87
CA SER A 285 7.29 -1.56 -36.44
C SER A 285 6.60 -2.47 -35.42
N SER A 286 7.00 -2.38 -34.15
CA SER A 286 6.42 -3.12 -33.04
C SER A 286 6.35 -2.22 -31.82
N CYS A 287 5.18 -2.17 -31.18
CA CYS A 287 4.92 -1.34 -30.02
C CYS A 287 4.47 -2.18 -28.83
N SER A 288 4.70 -1.62 -27.65
CA SER A 288 4.22 -2.16 -26.38
C SER A 288 3.61 -1.04 -25.56
N GLN A 289 2.54 -1.37 -24.85
CA GLN A 289 1.96 -0.53 -23.82
C GLN A 289 1.77 -1.39 -22.59
N GLU A 290 2.48 -1.04 -21.51
CA GLU A 290 2.42 -1.81 -20.27
C GLU A 290 2.13 -0.90 -19.07
N ILE A 291 1.37 -1.42 -18.11
CA ILE A 291 1.38 -0.95 -16.72
C ILE A 291 1.99 -2.06 -15.87
N LEU A 292 3.27 -1.92 -15.53
CA LEU A 292 4.01 -2.87 -14.72
C LEU A 292 4.07 -2.37 -13.28
N ALA A 293 3.47 -3.12 -12.35
CA ALA A 293 3.62 -2.86 -10.93
C ALA A 293 5.04 -3.27 -10.48
N ILE A 294 5.97 -2.31 -10.55
CA ILE A 294 7.37 -2.47 -10.16
C ILE A 294 7.85 -1.26 -9.35
N GLY A 295 8.50 -1.52 -8.22
CA GLY A 295 9.17 -0.49 -7.42
C GLY A 295 10.35 0.13 -8.17
N THR A 296 10.81 1.32 -7.75
CA THR A 296 11.98 1.94 -8.39
C THR A 296 13.26 1.16 -8.01
N PRO A 297 13.94 0.44 -8.92
CA PRO A 297 15.01 -0.50 -8.55
C PRO A 297 16.09 0.05 -7.63
N MET A 298 16.60 1.25 -7.91
CA MET A 298 17.65 1.86 -7.09
C MET A 298 17.19 2.17 -5.67
N LEU A 299 15.91 2.48 -5.46
CA LEU A 299 15.32 2.67 -4.14
C LEU A 299 15.19 1.34 -3.40
N TRP A 300 14.64 0.32 -4.06
CA TRP A 300 14.36 -0.98 -3.44
C TRP A 300 15.64 -1.72 -3.08
N TRP A 301 16.63 -1.76 -3.97
CA TRP A 301 17.89 -2.46 -3.72
C TRP A 301 18.70 -1.81 -2.60
N VAL A 302 18.77 -0.47 -2.54
CA VAL A 302 19.35 0.22 -1.37
C VAL A 302 18.49 -0.01 -0.12
N GLY A 303 17.18 -0.08 -0.27
CA GLY A 303 16.23 -0.43 0.78
C GLY A 303 16.52 -1.77 1.46
N VAL A 304 16.86 -2.81 0.69
CA VAL A 304 17.26 -4.13 1.23
C VAL A 304 18.44 -3.98 2.20
N PHE A 305 19.50 -3.30 1.76
CA PHE A 305 20.66 -3.06 2.62
C PHE A 305 20.31 -2.18 3.82
N ALA A 306 19.47 -1.16 3.64
CA ALA A 306 19.06 -0.27 4.71
C ALA A 306 18.22 -0.97 5.78
N ILE A 307 17.36 -1.93 5.39
CA ILE A 307 16.63 -2.81 6.32
C ILE A 307 17.62 -3.66 7.11
N ALA A 308 18.57 -4.31 6.44
CA ALA A 308 19.58 -5.14 7.10
C ALA A 308 20.46 -4.33 8.08
N ILE A 309 20.86 -3.12 7.70
CA ILE A 309 21.63 -2.23 8.58
C ILE A 309 20.76 -1.74 9.76
N THR A 310 19.48 -1.42 9.52
CA THR A 310 18.54 -1.04 10.60
C THR A 310 18.35 -2.19 11.60
N PHE A 311 18.29 -3.43 11.11
CA PHE A 311 18.32 -4.62 11.97
C PHE A 311 19.64 -4.71 12.75
N GLY A 312 20.78 -4.47 12.10
CA GLY A 312 22.10 -4.35 12.75
C GLY A 312 22.14 -3.30 13.86
N PHE A 313 21.54 -2.13 13.65
CA PHE A 313 21.41 -1.08 14.68
C PHE A 313 20.57 -1.58 15.86
N PHE A 314 19.42 -2.20 15.58
CA PHE A 314 18.53 -2.72 16.62
C PHE A 314 19.21 -3.78 17.49
N ILE A 315 19.92 -4.75 16.91
CA ILE A 315 20.61 -5.80 17.70
C ILE A 315 21.81 -5.25 18.49
N SER A 316 22.52 -4.26 17.93
CA SER A 316 23.72 -3.70 18.56
C SER A 316 23.36 -2.78 19.73
N LYS A 317 22.33 -1.97 19.56
CA LYS A 317 21.80 -1.07 20.58
C LYS A 317 20.31 -0.84 20.33
N PRO A 318 19.41 -1.62 20.96
CA PRO A 318 17.98 -1.50 20.73
C PRO A 318 17.49 -0.07 20.96
N ASP A 319 17.00 0.56 19.90
CA ASP A 319 16.43 1.90 19.92
C ASP A 319 15.00 1.89 19.36
N ARG A 320 14.22 2.91 19.73
CA ARG A 320 12.80 2.99 19.38
C ARG A 320 12.57 3.21 17.89
N ILE A 321 13.47 3.90 17.18
CA ILE A 321 13.34 4.16 15.75
C ILE A 321 13.52 2.85 14.99
N SER A 322 14.60 2.11 15.25
CA SER A 322 14.83 0.83 14.59
C SER A 322 13.73 -0.18 14.94
N ALA A 323 13.28 -0.24 16.20
CA ALA A 323 12.14 -1.10 16.58
C ALA A 323 10.84 -0.72 15.83
N PHE A 324 10.54 0.57 15.71
CA PHE A 324 9.36 1.07 15.00
C PHE A 324 9.39 0.70 13.52
N VAL A 325 10.52 0.93 12.86
CA VAL A 325 10.69 0.62 11.43
C VAL A 325 10.63 -0.89 11.18
N LEU A 326 11.34 -1.68 11.98
CA LEU A 326 11.39 -3.14 11.83
C LEU A 326 10.05 -3.80 12.19
N ALA A 327 9.27 -3.26 13.13
CA ALA A 327 7.92 -3.74 13.39
C ALA A 327 7.01 -3.60 12.17
N GLY A 328 7.13 -2.49 11.43
CA GLY A 328 6.43 -2.28 10.17
C GLY A 328 6.86 -3.24 9.08
N VAL A 329 8.17 -3.40 8.85
CA VAL A 329 8.71 -4.39 7.89
C VAL A 329 8.26 -5.79 8.27
N ALA A 330 8.44 -6.20 9.53
CA ALA A 330 8.13 -7.54 9.99
C ALA A 330 6.64 -7.85 9.86
N GLY A 331 5.76 -6.93 10.27
CA GLY A 331 4.32 -7.14 10.26
C GLY A 331 3.70 -7.16 8.86
N THR A 332 4.33 -6.48 7.89
CA THR A 332 3.87 -6.43 6.51
C THR A 332 4.52 -7.50 5.62
N TYR A 333 5.66 -8.07 6.04
CA TYR A 333 6.44 -9.00 5.22
C TYR A 333 6.53 -10.43 5.74
N LEU A 334 6.86 -10.65 7.02
CA LEU A 334 7.10 -11.99 7.57
C LEU A 334 5.91 -12.96 7.47
N PRO A 335 4.64 -12.52 7.66
CA PRO A 335 3.48 -13.40 7.54
C PRO A 335 3.42 -14.18 6.22
N TRP A 336 3.88 -13.58 5.12
CA TRP A 336 3.83 -14.19 3.79
C TRP A 336 4.73 -15.42 3.66
N PHE A 337 5.80 -15.51 4.45
CA PHE A 337 6.67 -16.69 4.47
C PHE A 337 6.00 -17.92 5.11
N PHE A 338 4.95 -17.71 5.90
CA PHE A 338 4.17 -18.80 6.50
C PHE A 338 3.00 -19.25 5.60
N ILE A 339 2.77 -18.59 4.46
CA ILE A 339 1.63 -18.87 3.55
C ILE A 339 2.12 -18.90 2.09
N GLN A 340 3.29 -19.50 1.85
CA GLN A 340 3.93 -19.53 0.53
C GLN A 340 3.23 -20.42 -0.51
N GLU A 341 2.44 -21.38 -0.05
CA GLU A 341 1.67 -22.29 -0.92
C GLU A 341 0.55 -21.54 -1.67
N ARG A 342 0.08 -20.42 -1.13
CA ARG A 342 -0.92 -19.57 -1.75
C ARG A 342 -0.32 -18.79 -2.91
N THR A 343 -1.07 -18.66 -4.00
CA THR A 343 -0.73 -17.77 -5.10
C THR A 343 -0.68 -16.32 -4.58
N THR A 344 0.50 -15.71 -4.70
CA THR A 344 0.78 -14.36 -4.20
C THR A 344 1.49 -13.55 -5.28
N PHE A 345 1.45 -12.22 -5.14
CA PHE A 345 1.91 -11.29 -6.16
C PHE A 345 2.81 -10.22 -5.55
N TYR A 346 3.73 -9.70 -6.34
CA TYR A 346 4.70 -8.71 -5.87
C TYR A 346 4.04 -7.44 -5.36
N PHE A 347 2.94 -7.00 -5.95
CA PHE A 347 2.30 -5.75 -5.57
C PHE A 347 1.79 -5.72 -4.11
N TYR A 348 1.67 -6.88 -3.43
CA TYR A 348 1.38 -6.95 -2.00
C TYR A 348 2.47 -6.25 -1.14
N SER A 349 3.67 -6.13 -1.70
CA SER A 349 4.81 -5.45 -1.08
C SER A 349 4.64 -3.93 -0.95
N ILE A 350 3.59 -3.32 -1.54
CA ILE A 350 3.29 -1.89 -1.35
C ILE A 350 3.14 -1.51 0.13
N SER A 351 2.65 -2.43 0.97
CA SER A 351 2.54 -2.23 2.42
C SER A 351 3.89 -2.16 3.14
N ILE A 352 4.94 -2.73 2.54
CA ILE A 352 6.32 -2.73 3.07
C ILE A 352 7.04 -1.42 2.71
N LEU A 353 6.71 -0.83 1.56
CA LEU A 353 7.41 0.34 0.99
C LEU A 353 7.64 1.49 1.98
N PRO A 354 6.66 1.96 2.79
CA PRO A 354 6.91 3.06 3.72
C PRO A 354 8.03 2.74 4.71
N PHE A 355 8.09 1.50 5.19
CA PHE A 355 9.10 1.05 6.16
C PHE A 355 10.45 0.76 5.51
N LEU A 356 10.46 0.35 4.24
CA LEU A 356 11.66 0.32 3.42
C LEU A 356 12.26 1.74 3.29
N ILE A 357 11.44 2.74 2.96
CA ILE A 357 11.88 4.14 2.89
C ILE A 357 12.36 4.63 4.25
N LEU A 358 11.63 4.36 5.34
CA LEU A 358 12.07 4.75 6.68
C LEU A 358 13.40 4.07 7.09
N SER A 359 13.69 2.86 6.61
CA SER A 359 15.00 2.21 6.81
C SER A 359 16.10 2.98 6.07
N VAL A 360 15.86 3.39 4.83
CA VAL A 360 16.79 4.24 4.06
C VAL A 360 17.03 5.57 4.79
N ILE A 361 15.98 6.19 5.32
CA ILE A 361 16.10 7.43 6.09
C ILE A 361 16.87 7.22 7.40
N ASN A 362 16.67 6.11 8.09
CA ASN A 362 17.42 5.76 9.30
C ASN A 362 18.93 5.63 9.00
N LEU A 363 19.27 4.95 7.90
CA LEU A 363 20.64 4.84 7.40
C LEU A 363 21.23 6.22 7.05
N MET A 364 20.48 7.06 6.34
CA MET A 364 20.92 8.42 6.00
C MET A 364 21.14 9.28 7.24
N ASN A 365 20.25 9.22 8.23
CA ASN A 365 20.39 9.92 9.50
C ASN A 365 21.69 9.49 10.21
N TRP A 366 21.94 8.18 10.29
CA TRP A 366 23.18 7.66 10.85
C TRP A 366 24.42 8.16 10.10
N ALA A 367 24.41 8.12 8.76
CA ALA A 367 25.54 8.54 7.95
C ALA A 367 25.84 10.04 8.09
N LEU A 368 24.81 10.89 8.12
CA LEU A 368 24.95 12.33 8.38
C LEU A 368 25.55 12.60 9.77
N ASN A 369 25.13 11.86 10.80
CA ASN A 369 25.69 11.98 12.15
C ASN A 369 27.15 11.49 12.23
N LYS A 370 27.60 10.69 11.26
CA LYS A 370 29.01 10.30 11.09
C LYS A 370 29.82 11.28 10.22
N GLY A 371 29.23 12.39 9.80
CA GLY A 371 29.90 13.44 9.03
C GLY A 371 29.83 13.25 7.51
N LEU A 372 28.98 12.36 7.00
CA LEU A 372 28.75 12.25 5.56
C LEU A 372 28.17 13.56 5.02
N ASP A 373 28.73 14.06 3.92
CA ASP A 373 28.23 15.26 3.26
C ASP A 373 26.85 15.00 2.61
N ARG A 374 25.93 15.96 2.74
CA ARG A 374 24.59 15.92 2.14
C ARG A 374 24.61 15.76 0.61
N ARG A 375 25.69 16.15 -0.07
CA ARG A 375 25.84 15.98 -1.53
C ARG A 375 25.65 14.54 -1.99
N TYR A 376 26.07 13.56 -1.18
CA TYR A 376 25.91 12.14 -1.53
C TYR A 376 24.43 11.70 -1.44
N LEU A 377 23.66 12.28 -0.52
CA LEU A 377 22.23 12.03 -0.39
C LEU A 377 21.45 12.69 -1.53
N TYR A 378 21.86 13.89 -1.95
CA TYR A 378 21.32 14.50 -3.17
C TYR A 378 21.65 13.66 -4.41
N GLY A 379 22.88 13.15 -4.53
CA GLY A 379 23.27 12.24 -5.60
C GLY A 379 22.41 10.97 -5.64
N TYR A 380 22.11 10.37 -4.48
CA TYR A 380 21.20 9.24 -4.40
C TYR A 380 19.77 9.60 -4.80
N LEU A 381 19.24 10.76 -4.37
CA LEU A 381 17.91 11.22 -4.80
C LEU A 381 17.84 11.42 -6.33
N VAL A 382 18.90 11.97 -6.94
CA VAL A 382 19.01 12.12 -8.39
C VAL A 382 19.04 10.75 -9.07
N LEU A 383 19.80 9.79 -8.54
CA LEU A 383 19.84 8.42 -9.06
C LEU A 383 18.46 7.76 -9.04
N VAL A 384 17.74 7.85 -7.92
CA VAL A 384 16.36 7.34 -7.80
C VAL A 384 15.43 8.06 -8.78
N GLY A 385 15.54 9.38 -8.92
CA GLY A 385 14.74 10.16 -9.86
C GLY A 385 14.98 9.78 -11.33
N VAL A 386 16.24 9.63 -11.74
CA VAL A 386 16.60 9.17 -13.10
C VAL A 386 16.09 7.76 -13.34
N ASN A 387 16.25 6.87 -12.37
CA ASN A 387 15.74 5.50 -12.46
C ASN A 387 14.21 5.47 -12.58
N PHE A 388 13.49 6.26 -11.79
CA PHE A 388 12.04 6.41 -11.90
C PHE A 388 11.60 6.96 -13.26
N ILE A 389 12.25 8.02 -13.77
CA ILE A 389 11.95 8.59 -15.09
C ILE A 389 12.20 7.57 -16.21
N TYR A 390 13.27 6.79 -16.10
CA TYR A 390 13.56 5.71 -17.05
C TYR A 390 12.40 4.71 -17.13
N PHE A 391 11.85 4.29 -16.00
CA PHE A 391 10.71 3.36 -15.92
C PHE A 391 9.34 4.01 -16.17
N LEU A 392 9.23 5.34 -16.09
CA LEU A 392 7.95 6.05 -16.13
C LEU A 392 7.00 5.62 -17.26
N PRO A 393 7.44 5.39 -18.52
CA PRO A 393 6.55 4.96 -19.59
C PRO A 393 5.76 3.68 -19.27
N ILE A 394 6.40 2.69 -18.63
CA ILE A 394 5.76 1.42 -18.27
C ILE A 394 5.03 1.47 -16.91
N LEU A 395 5.17 2.56 -16.16
CA LEU A 395 4.44 2.79 -14.90
C LEU A 395 3.09 3.48 -15.15
N VAL A 396 2.96 4.23 -16.25
CA VAL A 396 1.77 5.03 -16.57
C VAL A 396 1.07 4.60 -17.86
N GLY A 397 1.50 3.49 -18.48
CA GLY A 397 0.86 2.95 -19.67
C GLY A 397 1.06 3.80 -20.92
N LEU A 398 2.28 4.31 -21.15
CA LEU A 398 2.61 4.96 -22.42
C LEU A 398 2.87 3.91 -23.50
N GLU A 399 2.42 4.21 -24.72
CA GLU A 399 2.77 3.44 -25.90
C GLU A 399 4.21 3.77 -26.28
N ILE A 400 5.07 2.77 -26.33
CA ILE A 400 6.49 2.90 -26.67
C ILE A 400 6.91 1.83 -27.68
N PRO A 401 7.99 2.03 -28.45
CA PRO A 401 8.59 0.97 -29.26
C PRO A 401 8.92 -0.27 -28.41
N TYR A 402 8.74 -1.47 -28.98
CA TYR A 402 9.06 -2.72 -28.29
C TYR A 402 10.53 -2.76 -27.82
N SER A 403 11.46 -2.21 -28.61
CA SER A 403 12.87 -2.08 -28.23
C SER A 403 13.07 -1.27 -26.95
N ASP A 404 12.27 -0.22 -26.75
CA ASP A 404 12.34 0.61 -25.56
C ASP A 404 11.71 -0.10 -24.36
N TRP A 405 10.64 -0.86 -24.59
CA TRP A 405 10.02 -1.69 -23.57
C TRP A 405 10.97 -2.78 -23.06
N ILE A 406 11.56 -3.57 -23.98
CA ILE A 406 12.45 -4.69 -23.60
C ILE A 406 13.72 -4.20 -22.88
N ASN A 407 14.25 -3.03 -23.24
CA ASN A 407 15.40 -2.41 -22.55
C ASN A 407 15.11 -2.09 -21.06
N ARG A 408 13.83 -1.99 -20.68
CA ARG A 408 13.42 -1.80 -19.28
C ARG A 408 13.29 -3.11 -18.52
N MET A 409 13.25 -4.25 -19.19
CA MET A 409 13.21 -5.57 -18.58
C MET A 409 14.61 -6.02 -18.18
N TRP A 410 15.14 -5.42 -17.11
CA TRP A 410 16.53 -5.65 -16.67
C TRP A 410 16.78 -7.09 -16.22
N LEU A 411 15.76 -7.77 -15.70
CA LEU A 411 15.82 -9.19 -15.37
C LEU A 411 14.91 -9.97 -16.32
N PRO A 412 15.30 -11.17 -16.78
CA PRO A 412 14.44 -12.03 -17.60
C PRO A 412 13.11 -12.36 -16.93
N SER A 413 13.12 -12.43 -15.60
CA SER A 413 11.93 -12.67 -14.77
C SER A 413 10.99 -11.49 -14.66
N TRP A 414 11.20 -10.38 -15.38
CA TRP A 414 10.25 -9.26 -15.43
C TRP A 414 9.19 -9.39 -16.53
N ILE A 415 9.30 -10.42 -17.38
CA ILE A 415 8.42 -10.64 -18.55
C ILE A 415 7.34 -11.69 -18.27
#